data_AF-A0A7C1CH97-F1
#
_entry.id   AF-A0A7C1CH97-F1
#
_cell.length_a   1.000
_cell.length_b   1.000
_cell.length_c   1.000
_cell.angle_alpha   90.00
_cell.angle_beta   90.00
_cell.angle_gamma   90.00
#
_symmetry.space_group_name_H-M   'P 1'
#
loop_
_entity.id
_entity.type
_entity.pdbx_description
1 polymer ?
#
loop_
_entity_poly.entity_id
_entity_poly.type
_entity_poly.pdbx_seq_one_letter_code
_entity_poly.pdbx_strand_id
1 'polypeptide(L)'
;MYLHFMVVPLDAFVPYILTYSKIMNTCDRHSSRDEPFFFRTWENALWVERKGREPSTTPESACSTEPVHRNIMQLIPCRKHSGNTPGCMLQRWPSHHVESHMKHYWKCLGTNTVFENRILALRQDTYHFLPNDIIKDFTVLEFGDWVNIIPITSQGEVVLIRQYRHGIMRDTIEIPGGLLSETDTSPIDAALRELEEETGYSSSDIIHIGTVEPNPAIQNNRCYTYLARNAYRKSSQRLDSTEAIHVDVIKKEEVYGMIRSGQITHGLVIAAFAHLLLHEQSP
;
A
#
# COMPACT_ATOMS: atom_id res chain seq x y z
N MET A 1 8.03 28.78 2.22
CA MET A 1 8.28 28.17 0.90
C MET A 1 7.05 27.35 0.55
N TYR A 2 6.06 28.01 -0.08
CA TYR A 2 4.77 27.40 -0.43
C TYR A 2 4.87 26.84 -1.85
N LEU A 3 4.57 25.54 -2.03
CA LEU A 3 4.34 24.97 -3.36
C LEU A 3 2.97 25.44 -3.86
N HIS A 4 2.96 26.30 -4.87
CA HIS A 4 1.78 26.60 -5.67
C HIS A 4 1.54 25.43 -6.62
N PHE A 5 0.43 24.71 -6.45
CA PHE A 5 -0.10 23.84 -7.49
C PHE A 5 -0.97 24.71 -8.41
N MET A 6 -0.52 24.97 -9.64
CA MET A 6 -1.38 25.51 -10.69
C MET A 6 -2.39 24.44 -11.07
N VAL A 7 -3.67 24.67 -10.76
CA VAL A 7 -4.79 23.92 -11.33
C VAL A 7 -4.97 24.41 -12.77
N VAL A 8 -4.74 23.54 -13.74
CA VAL A 8 -5.05 23.81 -15.16
C VAL A 8 -6.49 23.33 -15.43
N PRO A 9 -7.38 24.14 -16.02
CA PRO A 9 -8.75 23.74 -16.33
C PRO A 9 -8.81 22.65 -17.42
N LEU A 10 -9.86 21.82 -17.34
CA LEU A 10 -10.06 20.58 -18.12
C LEU A 10 -10.28 20.78 -19.63
N ASP A 11 -10.31 22.03 -20.10
CA ASP A 11 -10.73 22.39 -21.45
C ASP A 11 -9.56 22.34 -22.47
N ALA A 12 -8.34 22.04 -22.00
CA ALA A 12 -7.12 22.03 -22.80
C ALA A 12 -6.77 20.65 -23.43
N PHE A 13 -7.62 19.62 -23.30
CA PHE A 13 -7.32 18.24 -23.72
C PHE A 13 -8.26 17.66 -24.81
N VAL A 14 -8.89 18.50 -25.62
CA VAL A 14 -9.91 18.05 -26.60
C VAL A 14 -9.44 17.79 -28.05
N PRO A 15 -8.23 18.13 -28.56
CA PRO A 15 -7.90 17.78 -29.95
C PRO A 15 -7.15 16.46 -30.21
N TYR A 16 -6.80 15.63 -29.21
CA TYR A 16 -5.98 14.42 -29.46
C TYR A 16 -6.72 13.08 -29.56
N ILE A 17 -8.06 13.07 -29.43
CA ILE A 17 -8.87 11.83 -29.46
C ILE A 17 -9.57 11.59 -30.82
N LEU A 18 -9.21 12.31 -31.89
CA LEU A 18 -9.81 12.13 -33.23
C LEU A 18 -8.82 11.78 -34.36
N THR A 19 -7.72 11.09 -34.06
CA THR A 19 -6.79 10.59 -35.11
C THR A 19 -6.62 9.07 -35.12
N TYR A 20 -7.13 8.32 -34.13
CA TYR A 20 -6.98 6.86 -34.09
C TYR A 20 -8.07 6.06 -34.84
N SER A 21 -9.19 6.70 -35.22
CA SER A 21 -10.28 6.04 -35.95
C SER A 21 -10.03 5.89 -37.48
N LYS A 22 -8.98 6.52 -38.04
CA LYS A 22 -8.71 6.50 -39.48
C LYS A 22 -7.55 5.60 -39.95
N ILE A 23 -6.80 4.98 -39.04
CA ILE A 23 -5.64 4.12 -39.41
C ILE A 23 -5.99 2.62 -39.36
N MET A 24 -7.05 2.20 -38.66
CA MET A 24 -7.44 0.78 -38.55
C MET A 24 -8.29 0.23 -39.72
N ASN A 25 -8.61 1.03 -40.73
CA ASN A 25 -9.46 0.60 -41.87
C ASN A 25 -8.71 0.27 -43.18
N THR A 26 -7.39 0.08 -43.14
CA THR A 26 -6.62 -0.26 -44.38
C THR A 26 -5.67 -1.46 -44.27
N CYS A 27 -5.64 -2.18 -43.15
CA CYS A 27 -4.73 -3.34 -42.98
C CYS A 27 -5.44 -4.68 -42.80
N ASP A 28 -6.65 -4.84 -43.34
CA ASP A 28 -7.36 -6.13 -43.39
C ASP A 28 -7.63 -6.54 -44.84
N ARG A 29 -6.56 -6.94 -45.51
CA ARG A 29 -6.55 -7.81 -46.70
C ARG A 29 -5.10 -8.05 -47.10
N HIS A 30 -4.50 -9.14 -46.63
CA HIS A 30 -3.80 -10.13 -47.45
C HIS A 30 -3.27 -11.26 -46.55
N SER A 31 -3.42 -12.47 -47.08
CA SER A 31 -3.26 -13.77 -46.44
C SER A 31 -1.82 -14.26 -46.32
N SER A 32 -1.66 -15.21 -45.40
CA SER A 32 -0.84 -16.44 -45.49
C SER A 32 0.61 -16.46 -44.98
N ARG A 33 0.78 -17.37 -44.01
CA ARG A 33 1.89 -18.33 -43.76
C ARG A 33 3.17 -17.88 -43.04
N ASP A 34 3.53 -18.76 -42.11
CA ASP A 34 4.84 -19.10 -41.53
C ASP A 34 5.35 -18.34 -40.29
N GLU A 35 5.97 -19.13 -39.41
CA GLU A 35 6.27 -18.93 -37.98
C GLU A 35 7.65 -18.22 -37.76
N PRO A 36 8.22 -18.18 -36.53
CA PRO A 36 8.32 -17.04 -35.61
C PRO A 36 9.69 -16.30 -35.65
N PHE A 37 9.74 -15.03 -35.20
CA PHE A 37 11.01 -14.31 -35.00
C PHE A 37 11.07 -13.58 -33.65
N PHE A 38 12.03 -14.02 -32.83
CA PHE A 38 12.47 -13.47 -31.55
C PHE A 38 13.45 -12.28 -31.79
N PHE A 39 13.44 -11.30 -30.88
CA PHE A 39 14.42 -10.22 -30.65
C PHE A 39 14.52 -8.98 -31.59
N ARG A 40 14.71 -7.83 -30.90
CA ARG A 40 15.12 -6.47 -31.33
C ARG A 40 13.95 -5.57 -31.78
N THR A 41 13.66 -4.46 -31.11
CA THR A 41 14.57 -3.35 -30.79
C THR A 41 14.01 -2.48 -29.64
N TRP A 42 14.82 -2.23 -28.61
CA TRP A 42 14.65 -1.14 -27.64
C TRP A 42 16.02 -0.51 -27.48
N GLU A 43 16.39 0.43 -28.36
CA GLU A 43 17.66 1.14 -28.23
C GLU A 43 17.75 2.43 -29.06
N ASN A 44 16.72 3.27 -29.11
CA ASN A 44 16.82 4.59 -29.78
C ASN A 44 15.96 5.68 -29.13
N ALA A 45 16.21 5.98 -27.85
CA ALA A 45 15.64 7.18 -27.22
C ALA A 45 16.56 7.79 -26.14
N LEU A 46 17.87 7.89 -26.40
CA LEU A 46 18.78 8.70 -25.59
C LEU A 46 19.91 9.25 -26.46
N TRP A 47 19.64 10.22 -27.34
CA TRP A 47 20.69 11.00 -28.00
C TRP A 47 20.12 12.24 -28.72
N VAL A 48 19.80 13.33 -28.01
CA VAL A 48 19.95 14.71 -28.51
C VAL A 48 20.04 15.66 -27.30
N GLU A 49 21.26 16.08 -26.94
CA GLU A 49 21.63 17.49 -26.69
C GLU A 49 23.05 17.57 -26.09
N ARG A 50 24.05 17.76 -26.95
CA ARG A 50 25.37 18.31 -26.59
C ARG A 50 25.73 19.41 -27.58
N LYS A 51 25.72 20.65 -27.11
CA LYS A 51 26.61 21.75 -27.51
C LYS A 51 26.88 22.52 -26.21
N GLY A 52 28.07 22.71 -25.68
CA GLY A 52 29.42 22.63 -26.21
C GLY A 52 30.16 23.85 -25.66
N ARG A 53 31.14 23.66 -24.77
CA ARG A 53 32.30 24.55 -24.55
C ARG A 53 33.17 24.03 -23.41
N GLU A 54 34.36 23.60 -23.77
CA GLU A 54 35.62 23.63 -23.00
C GLU A 54 36.67 24.20 -23.99
N PRO A 55 37.85 24.71 -23.58
CA PRO A 55 38.67 24.18 -22.48
C PRO A 55 39.44 25.21 -21.62
N SER A 56 40.01 24.78 -20.49
CA SER A 56 41.48 24.74 -20.27
C SER A 56 41.91 24.65 -18.80
N THR A 57 42.78 23.66 -18.56
CA THR A 57 43.96 23.62 -17.65
C THR A 57 43.82 23.63 -16.13
N THR A 58 44.23 22.52 -15.52
CA THR A 58 44.67 22.25 -14.12
C THR A 58 46.09 22.82 -13.87
N PRO A 59 46.76 22.70 -12.68
CA PRO A 59 46.47 21.90 -11.47
C PRO A 59 46.78 22.54 -10.08
N GLU A 60 46.52 21.77 -9.01
CA GLU A 60 47.17 21.76 -7.68
C GLU A 60 46.93 22.89 -6.65
N SER A 61 46.38 22.53 -5.49
CA SER A 61 47.07 22.61 -4.18
C SER A 61 46.18 22.13 -3.02
N ALA A 62 46.79 21.34 -2.14
CA ALA A 62 46.27 20.90 -0.86
C ALA A 62 46.42 22.00 0.21
N CYS A 63 45.49 22.09 1.18
CA CYS A 63 45.82 22.33 2.61
C CYS A 63 44.61 22.29 3.56
N SER A 64 44.82 21.66 4.73
CA SER A 64 44.33 21.99 6.10
C SER A 64 42.82 22.01 6.39
N THR A 65 42.27 21.10 7.22
CA THR A 65 42.18 21.12 8.72
C THR A 65 41.54 22.42 9.24
N GLU A 66 40.41 22.49 9.96
CA GLU A 66 39.91 21.75 11.15
C GLU A 66 38.40 22.09 11.42
N PRO A 67 37.72 21.45 12.40
CA PRO A 67 36.26 21.36 12.53
C PRO A 67 35.64 22.33 13.56
N VAL A 68 34.33 22.61 13.44
CA VAL A 68 33.59 23.26 14.54
C VAL A 68 32.17 22.69 14.74
N HIS A 69 31.88 22.42 16.02
CA HIS A 69 30.59 22.14 16.67
C HIS A 69 30.05 20.71 16.72
N ARG A 70 30.62 19.95 17.67
CA ARG A 70 29.89 19.02 18.53
C ARG A 70 28.85 19.80 19.36
N ASN A 71 27.61 19.32 19.39
CA ASN A 71 26.73 19.51 20.54
C ASN A 71 26.31 18.12 21.06
N ILE A 72 26.91 17.80 22.19
CA ILE A 72 26.66 16.65 23.05
C ILE A 72 25.37 16.96 23.81
N MET A 73 24.29 16.20 23.56
CA MET A 73 23.19 16.11 24.53
C MET A 73 23.43 14.90 25.44
N GLN A 74 23.31 15.20 26.72
CA GLN A 74 23.82 14.46 27.86
C GLN A 74 23.10 13.14 28.08
N LEU A 75 23.90 12.12 28.37
CA LEU A 75 23.47 10.84 28.93
C LEU A 75 22.95 11.06 30.36
N ILE A 76 21.69 10.71 30.60
CA ILE A 76 21.12 10.63 31.95
C ILE A 76 21.59 9.31 32.60
N PRO A 77 22.25 9.32 33.77
CA PRO A 77 22.74 8.10 34.39
C PRO A 77 21.63 7.27 35.03
N CYS A 78 21.65 5.97 34.74
CA CYS A 78 20.79 4.92 35.27
C CYS A 78 21.09 4.68 36.77
N ARG A 79 20.10 4.93 37.65
CA ARG A 79 20.17 4.50 39.06
C ARG A 79 19.73 3.05 39.19
N LYS A 80 20.63 2.19 39.70
CA LYS A 80 20.32 0.85 40.19
C LYS A 80 19.42 0.93 41.42
N HIS A 81 18.30 0.23 41.43
CA HIS A 81 17.61 -0.20 42.66
C HIS A 81 17.22 -1.68 42.56
N SER A 82 17.54 -2.39 43.64
CA SER A 82 17.40 -3.81 43.90
C SER A 82 15.97 -4.19 44.33
N GLY A 83 15.48 -5.30 43.76
CA GLY A 83 14.49 -6.27 44.26
C GLY A 83 13.33 -5.82 45.16
N ASN A 84 12.09 -5.96 44.67
CA ASN A 84 11.15 -7.06 45.03
C ASN A 84 9.81 -6.84 44.29
N THR A 85 9.28 -7.87 43.63
CA THR A 85 7.95 -7.90 42.99
C THR A 85 6.85 -7.90 44.04
N PRO A 86 5.73 -7.18 43.81
CA PRO A 86 4.49 -7.89 43.51
C PRO A 86 3.52 -7.15 42.57
N GLY A 87 2.74 -7.93 41.81
CA GLY A 87 1.45 -7.51 41.24
C GLY A 87 1.55 -6.87 39.86
N CYS A 88 1.24 -7.66 38.82
CA CYS A 88 0.96 -7.17 37.49
C CYS A 88 -0.36 -6.38 37.52
N MET A 89 -0.30 -5.13 37.94
CA MET A 89 -1.35 -4.14 37.67
C MET A 89 -1.26 -3.81 36.19
N LEU A 90 -2.29 -4.19 35.43
CA LEU A 90 -2.61 -3.63 34.12
C LEU A 90 -2.65 -2.10 34.25
N GLN A 91 -1.51 -1.46 33.99
CA GLN A 91 -1.45 -0.01 33.81
C GLN A 91 -2.18 0.29 32.51
N ARG A 92 -3.49 0.57 32.65
CA ARG A 92 -4.28 1.25 31.63
C ARG A 92 -3.45 2.42 31.11
N TRP A 93 -3.21 2.43 29.81
CA TRP A 93 -2.74 3.63 29.14
C TRP A 93 -3.65 4.79 29.56
N PRO A 94 -3.11 5.96 29.93
CA PRO A 94 -3.94 7.11 30.17
C PRO A 94 -4.68 7.41 28.87
N SER A 95 -5.98 7.13 28.88
CA SER A 95 -6.93 7.63 27.91
C SER A 95 -6.95 9.15 28.09
N HIS A 96 -5.96 9.83 27.50
CA HIS A 96 -6.13 11.22 27.14
C HIS A 96 -7.29 11.23 26.14
N HIS A 97 -8.48 11.46 26.67
CA HIS A 97 -9.60 11.98 25.91
C HIS A 97 -9.14 13.32 25.33
N VAL A 98 -8.49 13.26 24.16
CA VAL A 98 -8.56 14.37 23.23
C VAL A 98 -10.01 14.35 22.75
N GLU A 99 -10.92 14.95 23.52
CA GLU A 99 -12.22 15.33 22.98
C GLU A 99 -11.94 16.03 21.65
N SER A 100 -12.50 15.53 20.55
CA SER A 100 -12.07 15.91 19.21
C SER A 100 -12.45 17.38 18.93
N HIS A 101 -11.63 18.32 19.36
CA HIS A 101 -11.83 19.76 19.14
C HIS A 101 -11.88 20.08 17.63
N MET A 102 -11.34 19.18 16.79
CA MET A 102 -11.40 19.29 15.33
C MET A 102 -12.80 19.22 14.73
N LYS A 103 -13.73 18.43 15.31
CA LYS A 103 -15.14 18.40 14.84
C LYS A 103 -15.83 19.76 15.03
N HIS A 104 -15.34 20.59 15.96
CA HIS A 104 -15.90 21.91 16.19
C HIS A 104 -15.43 22.95 15.16
N TYR A 105 -14.41 22.66 14.34
CA TYR A 105 -13.93 23.60 13.33
C TYR A 105 -14.56 23.38 11.94
N TRP A 106 -15.08 22.19 11.67
CA TRP A 106 -15.60 21.82 10.35
C TRP A 106 -17.08 21.48 10.46
N LYS A 107 -17.91 22.19 9.71
CA LYS A 107 -19.35 21.93 9.60
C LYS A 107 -19.68 21.39 8.21
N CYS A 108 -20.25 20.18 8.14
CA CYS A 108 -20.76 19.64 6.87
C CYS A 108 -21.97 20.45 6.40
N LEU A 109 -21.94 20.93 5.16
CA LEU A 109 -23.03 21.65 4.51
C LEU A 109 -23.85 20.74 3.58
N GLY A 110 -23.22 19.69 3.03
CA GLY A 110 -23.88 18.75 2.14
C GLY A 110 -22.95 17.64 1.68
N THR A 111 -23.57 16.56 1.21
CA THR A 111 -22.90 15.36 0.75
C THR A 111 -23.58 14.89 -0.53
N ASN A 112 -22.79 14.54 -1.55
CA ASN A 112 -23.27 14.08 -2.84
C ASN A 112 -22.43 12.89 -3.35
N THR A 113 -23.08 11.83 -3.82
CA THR A 113 -22.40 10.73 -4.51
C THR A 113 -22.24 11.09 -5.98
N VAL A 114 -21.00 11.27 -6.42
CA VAL A 114 -20.63 11.66 -7.79
C VAL A 114 -20.61 10.46 -8.72
N PHE A 115 -20.16 9.31 -8.22
CA PHE A 115 -20.08 8.05 -8.95
C PHE A 115 -20.19 6.87 -7.98
N GLU A 116 -20.76 5.77 -8.42
CA GLU A 116 -20.83 4.54 -7.64
C GLU A 116 -20.81 3.32 -8.56
N ASN A 117 -20.08 2.30 -8.13
CA ASN A 117 -20.16 0.95 -8.69
C ASN A 117 -20.04 -0.08 -7.55
N ARG A 118 -19.98 -1.37 -7.91
CA ARG A 118 -19.88 -2.47 -6.94
C ARG A 118 -18.65 -2.39 -6.01
N ILE A 119 -17.57 -1.75 -6.43
CA ILE A 119 -16.27 -1.75 -5.72
C ILE A 119 -16.10 -0.48 -4.88
N LEU A 120 -16.58 0.66 -5.39
CA LEU A 120 -16.37 1.95 -4.74
C LEU A 120 -17.49 2.96 -5.03
N ALA A 121 -17.64 3.91 -4.11
CA ALA A 121 -18.35 5.16 -4.36
C ALA A 121 -17.38 6.36 -4.27
N LEU A 122 -17.56 7.33 -5.17
CA LEU A 122 -16.90 8.63 -5.13
C LEU A 122 -17.89 9.62 -4.53
N ARG A 123 -17.66 10.02 -3.28
CA ARG A 123 -18.47 10.98 -2.55
C ARG A 123 -17.76 12.33 -2.49
N GLN A 124 -18.54 13.40 -2.64
CA GLN A 124 -18.10 14.77 -2.44
C GLN A 124 -18.84 15.38 -1.26
N ASP A 125 -18.10 15.89 -0.28
CA ASP A 125 -18.65 16.62 0.85
C ASP A 125 -18.28 18.09 0.78
N THR A 126 -19.26 18.98 0.93
CA THR A 126 -19.02 20.41 1.10
C THR A 126 -18.93 20.72 2.59
N TYR A 127 -17.80 21.24 3.03
CA TYR A 127 -17.56 21.61 4.42
C TYR A 127 -17.23 23.09 4.58
N HIS A 128 -17.70 23.66 5.68
CA HIS A 128 -17.40 25.02 6.14
C HIS A 128 -16.39 24.97 7.28
N PHE A 129 -15.21 25.55 7.06
CA PHE A 129 -14.16 25.74 8.04
C PHE A 129 -14.41 27.02 8.84
N LEU A 130 -14.95 26.86 10.04
CA LEU A 130 -15.41 27.95 10.89
C LEU A 130 -14.31 28.96 11.31
N PRO A 131 -13.04 28.56 11.57
CA PRO A 131 -12.01 29.51 12.02
C PRO A 131 -11.68 30.65 11.06
N ASN A 132 -11.85 30.46 9.75
CA ASN A 132 -11.55 31.49 8.75
C ASN A 132 -12.61 31.59 7.64
N ASP A 133 -13.80 31.04 7.91
CA ASP A 133 -14.99 31.14 7.05
C ASP A 133 -14.83 30.53 5.63
N ILE A 134 -13.91 29.58 5.45
CA ILE A 134 -13.68 28.95 4.14
C ILE A 134 -14.71 27.83 3.90
N ILE A 135 -15.36 27.82 2.74
CA ILE A 135 -16.14 26.69 2.25
C ILE A 135 -15.31 25.93 1.22
N LYS A 136 -15.23 24.60 1.36
CA LYS A 136 -14.45 23.75 0.47
C LYS A 136 -15.08 22.37 0.30
N ASP A 137 -14.93 21.83 -0.90
CA ASP A 137 -15.30 20.45 -1.21
C ASP A 137 -14.16 19.47 -0.90
N PHE A 138 -14.53 18.33 -0.35
CA PHE A 138 -13.65 17.20 -0.04
C PHE A 138 -14.12 15.99 -0.83
N THR A 139 -13.15 15.28 -1.41
CA THR A 139 -13.39 14.03 -2.12
C THR A 139 -13.12 12.86 -1.18
N VAL A 140 -14.09 11.95 -1.09
CA VAL A 140 -13.99 10.71 -0.33
C VAL A 140 -14.23 9.53 -1.27
N LEU A 141 -13.28 8.62 -1.31
CA LEU A 141 -13.40 7.31 -1.92
C LEU A 141 -13.93 6.35 -0.85
N GLU A 142 -15.14 5.85 -1.07
CA GLU A 142 -15.78 4.92 -0.17
C GLU A 142 -15.59 3.51 -0.67
N PHE A 143 -15.02 2.66 0.19
CA PHE A 143 -14.80 1.26 -0.08
C PHE A 143 -15.44 0.43 1.04
N GLY A 144 -15.76 -0.82 0.75
CA GLY A 144 -15.94 -1.81 1.81
C GLY A 144 -14.66 -1.95 2.64
N ASP A 145 -14.81 -2.38 3.89
CA ASP A 145 -13.66 -2.78 4.70
C ASP A 145 -12.93 -3.96 4.04
N TRP A 146 -11.62 -4.05 4.27
CA TRP A 146 -10.73 -5.06 3.69
C TRP A 146 -10.11 -5.94 4.77
N VAL A 147 -9.64 -7.12 4.38
CA VAL A 147 -8.88 -8.03 5.22
C VAL A 147 -7.62 -8.48 4.52
N ASN A 148 -6.57 -8.67 5.29
CA ASN A 148 -5.37 -9.40 4.91
C ASN A 148 -5.10 -10.48 5.96
N ILE A 149 -4.51 -11.60 5.55
CA ILE A 149 -4.13 -12.67 6.48
C ILE A 149 -2.74 -13.17 6.17
N ILE A 150 -1.90 -13.29 7.19
CA ILE A 150 -0.55 -13.84 7.11
C ILE A 150 -0.60 -15.32 7.53
N PRO A 151 -0.69 -16.27 6.60
CA PRO A 151 -0.59 -17.70 6.90
C PRO A 151 0.86 -18.12 7.11
N ILE A 152 1.18 -18.59 8.33
CA ILE A 152 2.47 -19.19 8.67
C ILE A 152 2.27 -20.69 8.89
N THR A 153 2.94 -21.51 8.08
CA THR A 153 2.91 -22.97 8.19
C THR A 153 3.58 -23.46 9.47
N SER A 154 3.40 -24.73 9.83
CA SER A 154 4.11 -25.32 10.97
C SER A 154 5.63 -25.41 10.77
N GLN A 155 6.10 -25.21 9.53
CA GLN A 155 7.52 -25.13 9.16
C GLN A 155 8.07 -23.70 9.25
N GLY A 156 7.26 -22.70 9.59
CA GLY A 156 7.67 -21.29 9.65
C GLY A 156 7.74 -20.60 8.29
N GLU A 157 7.08 -21.16 7.28
CA GLU A 157 6.99 -20.58 5.94
C GLU A 157 5.71 -19.75 5.81
N VAL A 158 5.76 -18.67 5.05
CA VAL A 158 4.62 -17.82 4.74
C VAL A 158 4.02 -18.26 3.40
N VAL A 159 2.71 -18.46 3.37
CA VAL A 159 1.97 -18.66 2.12
C VAL A 159 1.67 -17.29 1.52
N LEU A 160 2.27 -17.01 0.38
CA LEU A 160 2.14 -15.78 -0.40
C LEU A 160 1.37 -16.07 -1.68
N ILE A 161 0.88 -15.01 -2.29
CA ILE A 161 0.24 -15.04 -3.60
C ILE A 161 0.95 -14.09 -4.57
N ARG A 162 0.98 -14.49 -5.85
CA ARG A 162 1.31 -13.60 -6.96
C ARG A 162 0.08 -13.37 -7.81
N GLN A 163 -0.23 -12.11 -8.05
CA GLN A 163 -1.37 -11.73 -8.87
C GLN A 163 -1.10 -10.43 -9.63
N TYR A 164 -1.74 -10.30 -10.79
CA TYR A 164 -1.68 -9.08 -11.59
C TYR A 164 -2.52 -7.99 -10.95
N ARG A 165 -1.91 -6.86 -10.61
CA ARG A 165 -2.63 -5.68 -10.10
C ARG A 165 -2.77 -4.64 -11.20
N HIS A 166 -3.98 -4.52 -11.73
CA HIS A 166 -4.29 -3.64 -12.86
C HIS A 166 -3.88 -2.17 -12.63
N GLY A 167 -4.06 -1.64 -11.41
CA GLY A 167 -3.72 -0.25 -11.09
C GLY A 167 -2.25 0.11 -11.25
N ILE A 168 -1.34 -0.88 -11.23
CA ILE A 168 0.10 -0.68 -11.47
C ILE A 168 0.62 -1.51 -12.66
N MET A 169 -0.29 -2.21 -13.36
CA MET A 169 -0.04 -3.01 -14.56
C MET A 169 1.13 -3.99 -14.46
N ARG A 170 1.27 -4.68 -13.32
CA ARG A 170 2.29 -5.71 -13.11
C ARG A 170 1.85 -6.73 -12.07
N ASP A 171 2.55 -7.85 -12.05
CA ASP A 171 2.42 -8.83 -10.98
C ASP A 171 3.02 -8.29 -9.68
N THR A 172 2.31 -8.54 -8.59
CA THR A 172 2.73 -8.23 -7.23
C THR A 172 2.89 -9.50 -6.42
N ILE A 173 3.63 -9.40 -5.32
CA ILE A 173 3.75 -10.46 -4.32
C ILE A 173 3.07 -9.96 -3.07
N GLU A 174 2.06 -10.70 -2.61
CA GLU A 174 1.16 -10.28 -1.55
C GLU A 174 0.83 -11.44 -0.62
N ILE A 175 0.19 -11.13 0.50
CA ILE A 175 -0.50 -12.10 1.34
C ILE A 175 -1.96 -12.17 0.89
N PRO A 176 -2.66 -13.31 1.12
CA PRO A 176 -4.07 -13.40 0.76
C PRO A 176 -4.93 -12.37 1.50
N GLY A 177 -5.97 -11.90 0.81
CA GLY A 177 -6.81 -10.83 1.31
C GLY A 177 -7.77 -10.24 0.28
N GLY A 178 -8.84 -9.64 0.77
CA GLY A 178 -9.94 -9.17 -0.07
C GLY A 178 -10.92 -8.27 0.66
N LEU A 179 -12.02 -7.95 -0.01
CA LEU A 179 -13.10 -7.16 0.56
C LEU A 179 -13.96 -8.01 1.49
N LEU A 180 -14.51 -7.40 2.53
CA LEU A 180 -15.62 -8.00 3.26
C LEU A 180 -16.84 -8.08 2.33
N SER A 181 -17.34 -9.30 2.12
CA SER A 181 -18.58 -9.57 1.40
C SER A 181 -19.78 -9.36 2.32
N GLU A 182 -20.96 -9.11 1.74
CA GLU A 182 -22.24 -9.08 2.47
C GLU A 182 -22.56 -10.42 3.17
N THR A 183 -21.97 -11.51 2.69
CA THR A 183 -22.12 -12.86 3.26
C THR A 183 -21.19 -13.13 4.44
N ASP A 184 -20.16 -12.30 4.66
CA ASP A 184 -19.20 -12.50 5.73
C ASP A 184 -19.80 -11.98 7.05
N THR A 185 -19.87 -12.84 8.08
CA THR A 185 -20.47 -12.44 9.36
C THR A 185 -19.52 -11.59 10.22
N SER A 186 -18.23 -11.57 9.90
CA SER A 186 -17.20 -10.80 10.57
C SER A 186 -15.93 -10.68 9.70
N PRO A 187 -14.99 -9.77 10.01
CA PRO A 187 -13.74 -9.64 9.25
C PRO A 187 -12.84 -10.90 9.31
N ILE A 188 -12.92 -11.70 10.38
CA ILE A 188 -12.17 -12.97 10.46
C ILE A 188 -12.73 -14.01 9.50
N ASP A 189 -14.05 -14.04 9.29
CA ASP A 189 -14.69 -14.96 8.33
C ASP A 189 -14.26 -14.64 6.91
N ALA A 190 -14.23 -13.34 6.56
CA ALA A 190 -13.70 -12.88 5.29
C ALA A 190 -12.23 -13.30 5.11
N ALA A 191 -11.39 -13.09 6.15
CA ALA A 191 -9.97 -13.45 6.08
C ALA A 191 -9.75 -14.96 5.87
N LEU A 192 -10.55 -15.81 6.53
CA LEU A 192 -10.50 -17.27 6.35
C LEU A 192 -11.01 -17.70 4.97
N ARG A 193 -12.07 -17.05 4.46
CA ARG A 193 -12.62 -17.29 3.13
C ARG A 193 -11.57 -17.00 2.06
N GLU A 194 -10.99 -15.79 2.07
CA GLU A 194 -9.94 -15.38 1.12
C GLU A 194 -8.72 -16.30 1.19
N LEU A 195 -8.28 -16.68 2.39
CA LEU A 195 -7.18 -17.65 2.54
C LEU A 195 -7.48 -18.98 1.82
N GLU A 196 -8.68 -19.52 2.01
CA GLU A 196 -9.07 -20.80 1.39
C GLU A 196 -9.27 -20.67 -0.13
N GLU A 197 -9.93 -19.60 -0.59
CA GLU A 197 -10.23 -19.36 -2.00
C GLU A 197 -8.96 -19.08 -2.81
N GLU A 198 -8.12 -18.14 -2.36
CA GLU A 198 -6.93 -17.71 -3.09
C GLU A 198 -5.77 -18.70 -2.99
N THR A 199 -5.68 -19.52 -1.93
CA THR A 199 -4.50 -20.37 -1.70
C THR A 199 -4.80 -21.85 -1.47
N GLY A 200 -6.04 -22.18 -1.08
CA GLY A 200 -6.40 -23.52 -0.60
C GLY A 200 -5.90 -23.84 0.81
N TYR A 201 -5.29 -22.88 1.52
CA TYR A 201 -4.87 -23.06 2.92
C TYR A 201 -6.00 -22.72 3.90
N SER A 202 -5.83 -23.19 5.13
CA SER A 202 -6.69 -22.84 6.25
C SER A 202 -5.90 -22.91 7.55
N SER A 203 -6.47 -22.43 8.65
CA SER A 203 -5.93 -22.56 10.00
C SER A 203 -7.05 -22.54 11.03
N SER A 204 -6.85 -23.25 12.13
CA SER A 204 -7.72 -23.21 13.31
C SER A 204 -7.27 -22.21 14.37
N ASP A 205 -6.16 -21.51 14.15
CA ASP A 205 -5.53 -20.59 15.10
C ASP A 205 -5.27 -19.25 14.42
N ILE A 206 -6.29 -18.39 14.49
CA ILE A 206 -6.34 -17.09 13.83
C ILE A 206 -6.35 -15.99 14.88
N ILE A 207 -5.47 -15.00 14.73
CA ILE A 207 -5.35 -13.88 15.66
C ILE A 207 -5.45 -12.58 14.88
N HIS A 208 -6.26 -11.63 15.34
CA HIS A 208 -6.22 -10.25 14.86
C HIS A 208 -4.97 -9.56 15.40
N ILE A 209 -4.08 -9.11 14.51
CA ILE A 209 -2.77 -8.52 14.89
C ILE A 209 -2.66 -7.03 14.60
N GLY A 210 -3.64 -6.44 13.90
CA GLY A 210 -3.65 -5.01 13.63
C GLY A 210 -4.76 -4.56 12.70
N THR A 211 -5.06 -3.27 12.73
CA THR A 211 -5.97 -2.62 11.79
C THR A 211 -5.35 -1.31 11.34
N VAL A 212 -5.42 -1.05 10.04
CA VAL A 212 -4.96 0.20 9.45
C VAL A 212 -6.09 0.89 8.69
N GLU A 213 -6.02 2.21 8.62
CA GLU A 213 -6.81 3.03 7.68
C GLU A 213 -5.93 3.21 6.42
N PRO A 214 -6.27 2.62 5.25
CA PRO A 214 -5.37 2.58 4.11
C PRO A 214 -4.89 3.97 3.64
N ASN A 215 -5.80 4.95 3.62
CA ASN A 215 -5.48 6.35 3.36
C ASN A 215 -6.56 7.27 3.96
N PRO A 216 -6.49 7.63 5.25
CA PRO A 216 -7.54 8.41 5.92
C PRO A 216 -7.71 9.83 5.38
N ALA A 217 -6.82 10.30 4.49
CA ALA A 217 -6.97 11.59 3.84
C ALA A 217 -8.11 11.60 2.81
N ILE A 218 -8.40 10.44 2.19
CA ILE A 218 -9.40 10.33 1.11
C ILE A 218 -10.20 9.02 1.13
N GLN A 219 -9.89 8.06 2.01
CA GLN A 219 -10.61 6.79 2.15
C GLN A 219 -11.23 6.68 3.54
N ASN A 220 -12.38 6.01 3.64
CA ASN A 220 -13.12 5.83 4.88
C ASN A 220 -13.12 4.38 5.42
N ASN A 221 -12.48 3.45 4.71
CA ASN A 221 -12.48 2.03 5.05
C ASN A 221 -11.31 1.65 5.97
N ARG A 222 -11.40 0.47 6.56
CA ARG A 222 -10.35 -0.17 7.36
C ARG A 222 -9.83 -1.40 6.66
N CYS A 223 -8.57 -1.75 6.93
CA CYS A 223 -7.99 -3.04 6.57
C CYS A 223 -7.59 -3.79 7.85
N TYR A 224 -8.23 -4.92 8.12
CA TYR A 224 -7.92 -5.79 9.26
C TYR A 224 -6.84 -6.79 8.88
N THR A 225 -5.79 -6.91 9.69
CA THR A 225 -4.73 -7.88 9.49
C THR A 225 -4.86 -9.02 10.49
N TYR A 226 -4.90 -10.24 9.98
CA TYR A 226 -4.91 -11.46 10.77
C TYR A 226 -3.62 -12.26 10.59
N LEU A 227 -3.23 -13.01 11.62
CA LEU A 227 -2.20 -14.03 11.58
C LEU A 227 -2.88 -15.40 11.65
N ALA A 228 -2.59 -16.27 10.70
CA ALA A 228 -2.98 -17.67 10.71
C ALA A 228 -1.77 -18.53 11.10
N ARG A 229 -1.74 -19.07 12.32
CA ARG A 229 -0.66 -19.94 12.78
C ARG A 229 -0.90 -21.39 12.38
N ASN A 230 0.17 -22.15 12.18
CA ASN A 230 0.10 -23.56 11.77
C ASN A 230 -0.80 -23.77 10.54
N ALA A 231 -0.73 -22.86 9.57
CA ALA A 231 -1.52 -22.92 8.36
C ALA A 231 -1.22 -24.23 7.59
N TYR A 232 -2.27 -24.88 7.12
CA TYR A 232 -2.18 -26.15 6.40
C TYR A 232 -3.02 -26.10 5.12
N ARG A 233 -2.60 -26.85 4.11
CA ARG A 233 -3.35 -26.96 2.86
C ARG A 233 -4.60 -27.80 3.10
N LYS A 234 -5.78 -27.19 2.93
CA LYS A 234 -7.09 -27.81 3.16
C LYS A 234 -7.76 -28.24 1.85
N SER A 235 -7.59 -27.45 0.79
CA SER A 235 -8.24 -27.65 -0.51
C SER A 235 -7.37 -27.17 -1.67
N SER A 236 -7.86 -27.32 -2.89
CA SER A 236 -7.38 -26.53 -4.03
C SER A 236 -7.91 -25.09 -3.96
N GLN A 237 -7.27 -24.17 -4.69
CA GLN A 237 -7.78 -22.82 -4.90
C GLN A 237 -9.19 -22.86 -5.51
N ARG A 238 -10.00 -21.86 -5.19
CA ARG A 238 -11.32 -21.57 -5.76
C ARG A 238 -11.36 -20.10 -6.16
N LEU A 239 -10.67 -19.79 -7.25
CA LEU A 239 -10.51 -18.43 -7.75
C LEU A 239 -11.77 -17.95 -8.47
N ASP A 240 -12.04 -16.64 -8.42
CA ASP A 240 -13.05 -16.02 -9.25
C ASP A 240 -12.67 -16.07 -10.74
N SER A 241 -13.66 -15.96 -11.62
CA SER A 241 -13.46 -16.05 -13.09
C SER A 241 -12.51 -14.99 -13.66
N THR A 242 -12.24 -13.92 -12.92
CA THR A 242 -11.35 -12.82 -13.29
C THR A 242 -9.99 -12.87 -12.58
N GLU A 243 -9.74 -13.90 -11.78
CA GLU A 243 -8.53 -14.02 -10.98
C GLU A 243 -7.53 -15.01 -11.59
N ALA A 244 -6.27 -14.63 -11.56
CA ALA A 244 -5.14 -15.47 -11.94
C ALA A 244 -4.08 -15.36 -10.84
N ILE A 245 -4.10 -16.31 -9.90
CA ILE A 245 -3.29 -16.28 -8.69
C ILE A 245 -2.37 -17.49 -8.63
N HIS A 246 -1.06 -17.24 -8.45
CA HIS A 246 -0.08 -18.27 -8.13
C HIS A 246 0.25 -18.26 -6.64
N VAL A 247 0.40 -19.44 -6.03
CA VAL A 247 0.74 -19.58 -4.61
C VAL A 247 2.22 -19.90 -4.46
N ASP A 248 2.91 -19.08 -3.67
CA ASP A 248 4.29 -19.31 -3.24
C ASP A 248 4.33 -19.66 -1.75
N VAL A 249 5.21 -20.57 -1.34
CA VAL A 249 5.47 -20.86 0.08
C VAL A 249 6.93 -20.54 0.35
N ILE A 250 7.19 -19.48 1.12
CA ILE A 250 8.51 -18.86 1.26
C ILE A 250 8.87 -18.75 2.73
N LYS A 251 10.13 -18.97 3.10
CA LYS A 251 10.58 -18.77 4.48
C LYS A 251 10.33 -17.34 4.93
N LYS A 252 9.82 -17.16 6.16
CA LYS A 252 9.47 -15.83 6.70
C LYS A 252 10.62 -14.83 6.59
N GLU A 253 11.86 -15.27 6.83
CA GLU A 253 13.06 -14.43 6.75
C GLU A 253 13.32 -13.90 5.33
N GLU A 254 13.02 -14.70 4.30
CA GLU A 254 13.16 -14.30 2.90
C GLU A 254 12.12 -13.24 2.53
N VAL A 255 10.91 -13.34 3.07
CA VAL A 255 9.86 -12.31 2.87
C VAL A 255 10.31 -10.95 3.38
N TYR A 256 10.95 -10.88 4.55
CA TYR A 256 11.56 -9.64 5.04
C TYR A 256 12.66 -9.10 4.10
N GLY A 257 13.43 -9.99 3.48
CA GLY A 257 14.39 -9.64 2.42
C GLY A 257 13.71 -9.06 1.18
N MET A 258 12.56 -9.62 0.78
CA MET A 258 11.77 -9.15 -0.37
C MET A 258 11.15 -7.77 -0.11
N ILE A 259 10.67 -7.50 1.11
CA ILE A 259 10.23 -6.17 1.54
C ILE A 259 11.39 -5.18 1.49
N ARG A 260 12.55 -5.55 2.07
CA ARG A 260 13.72 -4.66 2.13
C ARG A 260 14.30 -4.32 0.75
N SER A 261 14.26 -5.28 -0.18
CA SER A 261 14.76 -5.09 -1.54
C SER A 261 13.76 -4.39 -2.48
N GLY A 262 12.53 -4.12 -2.04
CA GLY A 262 11.50 -3.49 -2.86
C GLY A 262 10.83 -4.44 -3.87
N GLN A 263 10.94 -5.75 -3.67
CA GLN A 263 10.14 -6.73 -4.42
C GLN A 263 8.69 -6.75 -3.95
N ILE A 264 8.48 -6.57 -2.63
CA ILE A 264 7.16 -6.33 -2.05
C ILE A 264 7.05 -4.83 -1.74
N THR A 265 6.18 -4.14 -2.49
CA THR A 265 5.96 -2.69 -2.33
C THR A 265 4.52 -2.35 -1.99
N HIS A 266 3.63 -3.33 -1.84
CA HIS A 266 2.24 -3.07 -1.48
C HIS A 266 2.17 -2.59 -0.03
N GLY A 267 1.78 -1.33 0.18
CA GLY A 267 1.80 -0.68 1.50
C GLY A 267 1.04 -1.42 2.60
N LEU A 268 -0.13 -1.98 2.29
CA LEU A 268 -0.92 -2.75 3.27
C LEU A 268 -0.25 -4.08 3.64
N VAL A 269 0.43 -4.73 2.69
CA VAL A 269 1.22 -5.95 2.96
C VAL A 269 2.41 -5.61 3.86
N ILE A 270 3.12 -4.52 3.59
CA ILE A 270 4.24 -4.06 4.44
C ILE A 270 3.74 -3.74 5.84
N ALA A 271 2.61 -3.04 5.98
CA ALA A 271 1.99 -2.74 7.26
C ALA A 271 1.58 -4.02 8.02
N ALA A 272 1.05 -5.03 7.32
CA ALA A 272 0.72 -6.32 7.91
C ALA A 272 1.97 -7.00 8.52
N PHE A 273 3.10 -7.01 7.80
CA PHE A 273 4.35 -7.55 8.34
C PHE A 273 4.94 -6.70 9.48
N ALA A 274 4.70 -5.38 9.49
CA ALA A 274 5.06 -4.55 10.63
C ALA A 274 4.24 -4.93 11.88
N HIS A 275 2.93 -5.17 11.73
CA HIS A 275 2.09 -5.70 12.81
C HIS A 275 2.55 -7.08 13.28
N LEU A 276 2.97 -7.96 12.37
CA LEU A 276 3.53 -9.27 12.73
C LEU A 276 4.78 -9.11 13.60
N LEU A 277 5.72 -8.25 13.20
CA LEU A 277 6.94 -8.00 13.97
C LEU A 277 6.65 -7.49 15.38
N LEU A 278 5.68 -6.57 15.53
CA LEU A 278 5.26 -6.06 16.84
C LEU A 278 4.56 -7.13 17.69
N HIS A 279 3.73 -7.97 17.05
CA HIS A 279 3.06 -9.08 17.71
C HIS A 279 4.07 -10.11 18.24
N GLU A 280 5.06 -10.50 17.44
CA GLU A 280 6.10 -11.47 17.82
C GLU A 280 7.07 -10.94 18.89
N GLN A 281 7.20 -9.61 19.04
CA GLN A 281 8.02 -8.96 20.07
C GLN A 281 7.25 -8.73 21.38
N SER A 282 5.93 -8.91 21.38
CA SER A 282 5.12 -8.73 22.58
C SER A 282 5.33 -9.93 23.52
N PRO A 283 5.68 -9.70 24.80
CA PRO A 283 6.02 -10.74 25.77
C PRO A 283 4.84 -11.62 26.19
#